data_AF-A0A1Q4EYW3-F1
#
_entry.id   AF-A0A1Q4EYW3-F1
#
_cell.length_a   1.000
_cell.length_b   1.000
_cell.length_c   1.000
_cell.angle_alpha   90.00
_cell.angle_beta   90.00
_cell.angle_gamma   90.00
#
_symmetry.space_group_name_H-M   'P 1'
#
loop_
_entity.id
_entity.type
_entity.pdbx_description
1 polymer ?
#
loop_
_entity_poly.entity_id
_entity_poly.type
_entity_poly.pdbx_seq_one_letter_code
_entity_poly.pdbx_strand_id
1 'polypeptide(L)'
;MNVVIIGTGNVAAVISTMIKATQHKLLQVAGRNILKAEALASSAGAEASSLDSVRTDADLYIIAVADTALPEIAQKLHVAGVVAHTAGAVTKDILANASAEYGVLYPLQSLKANLNDLPPVPFLIDGNNNKAITKITAFAGSVSHQVAIADDGKRLKLHTAAVFVNNFTNYLFAVTSDFCKKEGVDFSLLFPLMEETVRRLRTHDPADVQTGPAIRNDLLTISRHLQVLANYPLMSELYSLFTERIRGYWDRSKG
;
A
#
# COMPACT_ATOMS: atom_id res chain seq x y z
N MET A 1 -14.43 19.81 -4.23
CA MET A 1 -13.09 20.45 -4.29
C MET A 1 -12.50 20.24 -5.67
N ASN A 2 -11.74 21.23 -6.14
CA ASN A 2 -10.85 21.13 -7.29
C ASN A 2 -9.54 20.46 -6.87
N VAL A 3 -9.17 19.38 -7.56
CA VAL A 3 -8.02 18.54 -7.22
C VAL A 3 -7.03 18.53 -8.37
N VAL A 4 -5.74 18.56 -8.05
CA VAL A 4 -4.63 18.32 -8.99
C VAL A 4 -3.83 17.13 -8.49
N ILE A 5 -3.50 16.20 -9.40
CA ILE A 5 -2.64 15.06 -9.09
C ILE A 5 -1.28 15.27 -9.76
N ILE A 6 -0.22 15.13 -8.99
CA ILE A 6 1.16 15.21 -9.47
C ILE A 6 1.75 13.80 -9.37
N GLY A 7 1.87 13.12 -10.51
CA GLY A 7 2.31 11.74 -10.63
C GLY A 7 1.43 10.93 -11.56
N THR A 8 1.99 9.86 -12.12
CA THR A 8 1.33 8.99 -13.11
C THR A 8 1.51 7.50 -12.79
N GLY A 9 1.82 7.19 -11.53
CA GLY A 9 1.97 5.81 -11.04
C GLY A 9 0.64 5.17 -10.64
N ASN A 10 0.71 3.95 -10.07
CA ASN A 10 -0.47 3.21 -9.63
C ASN A 10 -1.34 3.98 -8.63
N VAL A 11 -0.71 4.67 -7.67
CA VAL A 11 -1.43 5.47 -6.66
C VAL A 11 -2.21 6.60 -7.32
N ALA A 12 -1.57 7.35 -8.22
CA ALA A 12 -2.22 8.42 -8.98
C ALA A 12 -3.41 7.87 -9.79
N ALA A 13 -3.24 6.72 -10.44
CA ALA A 13 -4.29 6.09 -11.24
C ALA A 13 -5.51 5.69 -10.41
N VAL A 14 -5.28 5.07 -9.26
CA VAL A 14 -6.35 4.67 -8.34
C VAL A 14 -7.07 5.88 -7.75
N ILE A 15 -6.34 6.87 -7.23
CA ILE A 15 -6.95 8.07 -6.66
C ILE A 15 -7.75 8.83 -7.73
N SER A 16 -7.25 8.94 -8.96
CA SER A 16 -8.00 9.56 -10.07
C SER A 16 -9.30 8.82 -10.34
N THR A 17 -9.30 7.48 -10.27
CA THR A 17 -10.50 6.65 -10.44
C THR A 17 -11.49 6.85 -9.30
N MET A 18 -11.01 6.89 -8.05
CA MET A 18 -11.85 7.14 -6.89
C MET A 18 -12.52 8.51 -6.94
N ILE A 19 -11.81 9.55 -7.40
CA ILE A 19 -12.37 10.91 -7.54
C ILE A 19 -13.60 10.91 -8.44
N LYS A 20 -13.64 10.11 -9.52
CA LYS A 20 -14.80 10.04 -10.45
C LYS A 20 -16.09 9.59 -9.77
N ALA A 21 -15.99 8.84 -8.69
CA ALA A 21 -17.14 8.37 -7.91
C ALA A 21 -17.64 9.42 -6.88
N THR A 22 -17.06 10.63 -6.89
CA THR A 22 -17.36 11.70 -5.92
C THR A 22 -17.78 12.98 -6.62
N GLN A 23 -18.12 14.02 -5.83
CA GLN A 23 -18.38 15.37 -6.33
C GLN A 23 -17.11 16.22 -6.49
N HIS A 24 -15.92 15.63 -6.31
CA HIS A 24 -14.65 16.31 -6.55
C HIS A 24 -14.37 16.42 -8.05
N LYS A 25 -13.72 17.51 -8.47
CA LYS A 25 -13.31 17.73 -9.86
C LYS A 25 -11.80 17.58 -9.97
N LEU A 26 -11.33 16.58 -10.70
CA LEU A 26 -9.92 16.48 -11.09
C LEU A 26 -9.65 17.48 -12.20
N LEU A 27 -8.90 18.53 -11.91
CA LEU A 27 -8.56 19.57 -12.89
C LEU A 27 -7.40 19.16 -13.78
N GLN A 28 -6.35 18.58 -13.19
CA GLN A 28 -5.12 18.29 -13.89
C GLN A 28 -4.42 17.04 -13.34
N VAL A 29 -3.79 16.27 -14.24
CA VAL A 29 -2.78 15.27 -13.93
C VAL A 29 -1.44 15.74 -14.53
N ALA A 30 -0.47 16.02 -13.67
CA ALA A 30 0.87 16.43 -14.08
C ALA A 30 1.87 15.29 -13.90
N GLY A 31 2.76 15.06 -14.86
CA GLY A 31 3.77 14.01 -14.74
C GLY A 31 4.98 14.19 -15.65
N ARG A 32 6.07 13.49 -15.32
CA ARG A 32 7.31 13.49 -16.13
C ARG A 32 7.11 12.88 -17.52
N ASN A 33 6.24 11.88 -17.62
CA ASN A 33 5.88 11.25 -18.89
C ASN A 33 4.50 11.78 -19.30
N ILE A 34 4.49 12.65 -20.29
CA ILE A 34 3.27 13.31 -20.77
C ILE A 34 2.24 12.30 -21.29
N LEU A 35 2.66 11.26 -22.03
CA LEU A 35 1.75 10.23 -22.55
C LEU A 35 1.01 9.49 -21.42
N LYS A 36 1.70 9.21 -20.30
CA LYS A 36 1.05 8.62 -19.12
C LYS A 36 0.10 9.59 -18.42
N ALA A 37 0.46 10.88 -18.40
CA ALA A 37 -0.40 11.91 -17.82
C ALA A 37 -1.68 12.07 -18.65
N GLU A 38 -1.55 12.14 -19.98
CA GLU A 38 -2.68 12.20 -20.93
C GLU A 38 -3.60 11.00 -20.80
N ALA A 39 -3.05 9.78 -20.77
CA ALA A 39 -3.85 8.57 -20.60
C ALA A 39 -4.66 8.59 -19.29
N LEU A 40 -4.03 9.02 -18.19
CA LEU A 40 -4.71 9.09 -16.90
C LEU A 40 -5.74 10.21 -16.85
N ALA A 41 -5.37 11.42 -17.30
CA ALA A 41 -6.23 12.60 -17.31
C ALA A 41 -7.46 12.40 -18.19
N SER A 42 -7.28 11.84 -19.39
CA SER A 42 -8.37 11.56 -20.34
C SER A 42 -9.43 10.66 -19.73
N SER A 43 -9.00 9.64 -18.97
CA SER A 43 -9.94 8.74 -18.30
C SER A 43 -10.85 9.48 -17.32
N ALA A 44 -10.38 10.60 -16.75
CA ALA A 44 -11.04 11.37 -15.70
C ALA A 44 -11.58 12.72 -16.16
N GLY A 45 -11.52 13.04 -17.46
CA GLY A 45 -11.94 14.34 -17.99
C GLY A 45 -11.11 15.52 -17.47
N ALA A 46 -9.83 15.29 -17.16
CA ALA A 46 -8.91 16.29 -16.64
C ALA A 46 -7.91 16.75 -17.72
N GLU A 47 -7.24 17.87 -17.48
CA GLU A 47 -6.10 18.33 -18.27
C GLU A 47 -4.84 17.49 -17.94
N ALA A 48 -3.95 17.31 -18.92
CA ALA A 48 -2.64 16.70 -18.70
C ALA A 48 -1.53 17.72 -18.91
N SER A 49 -0.45 17.62 -18.13
CA SER A 49 0.72 18.49 -18.30
C SER A 49 2.04 17.83 -17.89
N SER A 50 3.14 18.48 -18.24
CA SER A 50 4.43 18.25 -17.59
C SER A 50 4.42 18.80 -16.15
N LEU A 51 5.47 18.51 -15.38
CA LEU A 51 5.66 19.03 -14.02
C LEU A 51 5.92 20.54 -13.97
N ASP A 52 6.35 21.16 -15.08
CA ASP A 52 6.68 22.59 -15.14
C ASP A 52 5.44 23.48 -15.37
N SER A 53 4.27 22.87 -15.61
CA SER A 53 3.02 23.58 -15.92
C SER A 53 1.88 23.12 -15.01
N VAL A 54 2.20 22.86 -13.74
CA VAL A 54 1.23 22.52 -12.71
C VAL A 54 0.37 23.75 -12.40
N ARG A 55 -0.95 23.58 -12.43
CA ARG A 55 -1.91 24.62 -12.04
C ARG A 55 -1.71 25.03 -10.59
N THR A 56 -2.05 26.28 -10.25
CA THR A 56 -1.90 26.81 -8.88
C THR A 56 -3.24 27.25 -8.26
N ASP A 57 -4.36 26.96 -8.92
CA ASP A 57 -5.73 27.36 -8.55
C ASP A 57 -6.59 26.22 -7.97
N ALA A 58 -6.01 25.07 -7.65
CA ALA A 58 -6.71 23.94 -7.02
C ALA A 58 -6.81 24.07 -5.48
N ASP A 59 -7.83 23.42 -4.91
CA ASP A 59 -8.04 23.36 -3.46
C ASP A 59 -7.09 22.36 -2.79
N LEU A 60 -6.78 21.26 -3.50
CA LEU A 60 -5.97 20.14 -3.02
C LEU A 60 -5.02 19.63 -4.12
N TYR A 61 -3.75 19.49 -3.76
CA TYR A 61 -2.69 18.93 -4.58
C TYR A 61 -2.23 17.61 -3.99
N ILE A 62 -2.33 16.53 -4.77
CA ILE A 62 -1.95 15.19 -4.34
C ILE A 62 -0.67 14.79 -5.07
N ILE A 63 0.44 14.73 -4.34
CA ILE A 63 1.74 14.29 -4.86
C ILE A 63 1.84 12.77 -4.70
N ALA A 64 1.62 12.06 -5.81
CA ALA A 64 1.60 10.61 -5.92
C ALA A 64 2.77 10.10 -6.78
N VAL A 65 3.99 10.41 -6.35
CA VAL A 65 5.25 9.97 -6.97
C VAL A 65 6.02 9.03 -6.06
N ALA A 66 7.13 8.48 -6.57
CA ALA A 66 8.07 7.73 -5.76
C ALA A 66 8.70 8.63 -4.68
N ASP A 67 8.96 8.06 -3.50
CA ASP A 67 9.52 8.75 -2.33
C ASP A 67 10.80 9.54 -2.67
N THR A 68 11.64 9.01 -3.56
CA THR A 68 12.90 9.65 -4.00
C THR A 68 12.69 10.90 -4.86
N ALA A 69 11.54 11.04 -5.51
CA ALA A 69 11.20 12.20 -6.34
C ALA A 69 10.44 13.29 -5.56
N LEU A 70 9.99 12.98 -4.34
CA LEU A 70 9.17 13.89 -3.54
C LEU A 70 9.90 15.21 -3.18
N PRO A 71 11.18 15.20 -2.74
CA PRO A 71 11.87 16.43 -2.33
C PRO A 71 11.99 17.45 -3.48
N GLU A 72 12.31 16.99 -4.69
CA GLU A 72 12.45 17.86 -5.86
C GLU A 72 11.13 18.54 -6.22
N ILE A 73 10.03 17.78 -6.22
CA ILE A 73 8.70 18.30 -6.53
C ILE A 73 8.24 19.28 -5.45
N ALA A 74 8.45 18.93 -4.18
CA ALA A 74 8.07 19.76 -3.04
C ALA A 74 8.80 21.12 -3.04
N GLN A 75 10.04 21.17 -3.54
CA GLN A 75 10.79 22.42 -3.65
C GLN A 75 10.31 23.33 -4.79
N LYS A 76 9.80 22.75 -5.89
CA LYS A 76 9.36 23.50 -7.08
C LYS A 76 7.91 23.95 -7.00
N LEU A 77 7.08 23.23 -6.25
CA LEU A 77 5.66 23.53 -6.11
C LEU A 77 5.46 24.66 -5.10
N HIS A 78 4.76 25.73 -5.47
CA HIS A 78 4.35 26.78 -4.55
C HIS A 78 2.89 27.16 -4.83
N VAL A 79 1.98 26.82 -3.92
CA VAL A 79 0.54 26.93 -4.14
C VAL A 79 -0.19 27.35 -2.86
N ALA A 80 -1.34 28.01 -3.01
CA ALA A 80 -2.20 28.40 -1.88
C ALA A 80 -3.09 27.26 -1.36
N GLY A 81 -3.36 26.24 -2.19
CA GLY A 81 -4.15 25.07 -1.79
C GLY A 81 -3.40 24.12 -0.86
N VAL A 82 -4.10 23.11 -0.34
CA VAL A 82 -3.48 22.10 0.52
C VAL A 82 -2.62 21.17 -0.32
N VAL A 83 -1.41 20.87 0.15
CA VAL A 83 -0.53 19.90 -0.51
C VAL A 83 -0.40 18.64 0.35
N ALA A 84 -0.73 17.49 -0.21
CA ALA A 84 -0.59 16.19 0.48
C ALA A 84 0.20 15.21 -0.39
N HIS A 85 1.15 14.49 0.21
CA HIS A 85 1.83 13.39 -0.46
C HIS A 85 1.25 12.03 -0.05
N THR A 86 1.52 10.98 -0.85
CA THR A 86 0.98 9.64 -0.64
C THR A 86 2.03 8.62 -0.16
N ALA A 87 3.11 9.08 0.47
CA ALA A 87 4.23 8.22 0.85
C ALA A 87 4.07 7.68 2.28
N GLY A 88 4.39 6.40 2.46
CA GLY A 88 4.24 5.73 3.76
C GLY A 88 5.31 6.12 4.78
N ALA A 89 6.54 6.36 4.34
CA ALA A 89 7.70 6.57 5.22
C ALA A 89 8.25 8.01 5.24
N VAL A 90 7.87 8.85 4.27
CA VAL A 90 8.33 10.25 4.20
C VAL A 90 7.51 11.12 5.15
N THR A 91 8.17 12.06 5.85
CA THR A 91 7.50 13.03 6.74
C THR A 91 6.72 14.08 5.94
N LYS A 92 5.60 14.58 6.51
CA LYS A 92 4.85 15.70 5.94
C LYS A 92 5.67 16.98 5.78
N ASP A 93 6.68 17.20 6.64
CA ASP A 93 7.44 18.45 6.69
C ASP A 93 8.30 18.69 5.44
N ILE A 94 8.49 17.68 4.61
CA ILE A 94 9.06 17.84 3.26
C ILE A 94 8.27 18.84 2.40
N LEU A 95 6.99 19.05 2.69
CA LEU A 95 6.09 19.96 1.97
C LEU A 95 6.01 21.37 2.59
N ALA A 96 6.80 21.67 3.63
CA ALA A 96 6.69 22.94 4.37
C ALA A 96 6.91 24.19 3.50
N ASN A 97 7.71 24.07 2.44
CA ASN A 97 7.95 25.16 1.49
C ASN A 97 6.94 25.20 0.33
N ALA A 98 6.09 24.18 0.20
CA ALA A 98 5.17 24.06 -0.93
C ALA A 98 3.84 24.81 -0.71
N SER A 99 3.37 24.84 0.54
CA SER A 99 2.13 25.52 0.95
C SER A 99 2.14 25.78 2.45
N ALA A 100 1.33 26.75 2.91
CA ALA A 100 1.08 26.95 4.33
C ALA A 100 0.25 25.82 4.96
N GLU A 101 -0.50 25.08 4.14
CA GLU A 101 -1.34 23.95 4.55
C GLU A 101 -0.86 22.70 3.82
N TYR A 102 -0.28 21.75 4.57
CA TYR A 102 0.30 20.55 3.98
C TYR A 102 0.12 19.33 4.88
N GLY A 103 0.29 18.14 4.31
CA GLY A 103 0.06 16.90 5.05
C GLY A 103 0.31 15.62 4.26
N VAL A 104 -0.35 14.55 4.70
CA VAL A 104 -0.24 13.21 4.13
C VAL A 104 -1.63 12.66 3.82
N LEU A 105 -1.75 12.07 2.64
CA LEU A 105 -2.91 11.27 2.23
C LEU A 105 -2.37 9.91 1.77
N TYR A 106 -2.11 9.01 2.73
CA TYR A 106 -1.46 7.74 2.44
C TYR A 106 -2.49 6.61 2.29
N PRO A 107 -2.70 6.07 1.09
CA PRO A 107 -3.52 4.88 0.89
C PRO A 107 -2.77 3.63 1.39
N LEU A 108 -3.28 3.01 2.45
CA LEU A 108 -2.73 1.79 3.03
C LEU A 108 -3.24 0.56 2.28
N GLN A 109 -2.83 0.41 1.01
CA GLN A 109 -3.22 -0.72 0.16
C GLN A 109 -2.16 -1.00 -0.92
N SER A 110 -2.09 -2.25 -1.40
CA SER A 110 -1.29 -2.61 -2.58
C SER A 110 -2.00 -2.15 -3.86
N LEU A 111 -1.72 -0.91 -4.28
CA LEU A 111 -2.38 -0.30 -5.43
C LEU A 111 -1.73 -0.72 -6.76
N LYS A 112 -2.57 -1.17 -7.68
CA LYS A 112 -2.23 -1.41 -9.10
C LYS A 112 -3.17 -0.61 -9.99
N ALA A 113 -2.63 -0.05 -11.07
CA ALA A 113 -3.46 0.55 -12.10
C ALA A 113 -4.30 -0.51 -12.83
N ASN A 114 -5.40 -0.08 -13.46
CA ASN A 114 -6.25 -0.90 -14.35
C ASN A 114 -6.88 -2.13 -13.69
N LEU A 115 -7.29 -2.02 -12.43
CA LEU A 115 -8.13 -3.04 -11.79
C LEU A 115 -9.59 -2.85 -12.22
N ASN A 116 -10.29 -3.93 -12.55
CA ASN A 116 -11.73 -3.92 -12.84
C ASN A 116 -12.53 -3.48 -11.61
N ASP A 117 -12.14 -4.02 -10.44
CA ASP A 117 -12.73 -3.68 -9.15
C ASP A 117 -11.64 -3.13 -8.21
N LEU A 118 -11.89 -1.96 -7.63
CA LEU A 118 -11.00 -1.39 -6.62
C LEU A 118 -11.29 -2.04 -5.26
N PRO A 119 -10.29 -2.62 -4.58
CA PRO A 119 -10.49 -3.10 -3.22
C PRO A 119 -10.74 -1.91 -2.27
N PRO A 120 -11.29 -2.15 -1.07
CA PRO A 120 -11.31 -1.13 -0.03
C PRO A 120 -9.89 -0.58 0.22
N VAL A 121 -9.78 0.75 0.27
CA VAL A 121 -8.51 1.45 0.48
C VAL A 121 -8.59 2.28 1.74
N PRO A 122 -8.05 1.80 2.87
CA PRO A 122 -7.90 2.63 4.06
C PRO A 122 -6.97 3.80 3.76
N PHE A 123 -7.29 4.99 4.28
CA PHE A 123 -6.39 6.14 4.23
C PHE A 123 -5.88 6.47 5.63
N LEU A 124 -4.56 6.57 5.74
CA LEU A 124 -3.90 7.22 6.86
C LEU A 124 -3.63 8.67 6.49
N ILE A 125 -4.13 9.60 7.30
CA ILE A 125 -4.01 11.03 7.04
C ILE A 125 -3.28 11.76 8.16
N ASP A 126 -2.62 12.85 7.80
CA ASP A 126 -1.97 13.78 8.72
C ASP A 126 -1.94 15.18 8.10
N GLY A 127 -1.71 16.22 8.91
CA GLY A 127 -1.57 17.59 8.45
C GLY A 127 -0.75 18.44 9.41
N ASN A 128 -0.14 19.50 8.89
CA ASN A 128 0.69 20.42 9.68
C ASN A 128 -0.13 21.30 10.63
N ASN A 129 -1.43 21.46 10.36
CA ASN A 129 -2.37 22.20 11.18
C ASN A 129 -3.81 21.66 11.01
N ASN A 130 -4.73 22.15 11.83
CA ASN A 130 -6.13 21.71 11.81
C ASN A 130 -6.82 21.95 10.46
N LYS A 131 -6.49 23.02 9.73
CA LYS A 131 -7.11 23.29 8.43
C LYS A 131 -6.73 22.22 7.39
N ALA A 132 -5.44 21.87 7.34
CA ALA A 132 -4.93 20.79 6.49
C ALA A 132 -5.58 19.45 6.86
N ILE A 133 -5.60 19.10 8.16
CA ILE A 133 -6.22 17.86 8.66
C ILE A 133 -7.70 17.80 8.26
N THR A 134 -8.48 18.87 8.46
CA THR A 134 -9.90 18.91 8.11
C THR A 134 -10.12 18.71 6.62
N LYS A 135 -9.39 19.42 5.75
CA LYS A 135 -9.55 19.30 4.28
C LYS A 135 -9.13 17.91 3.77
N ILE A 136 -8.00 17.38 4.25
CA ILE A 136 -7.52 16.05 3.85
C ILE A 136 -8.48 14.96 4.34
N THR A 137 -8.99 15.07 5.57
CA THR A 137 -9.99 14.13 6.12
C THR A 137 -11.28 14.16 5.30
N ALA A 138 -11.77 15.35 4.97
CA ALA A 138 -12.99 15.50 4.16
C ALA A 138 -12.82 14.88 2.77
N PHE A 139 -11.67 15.10 2.12
CA PHE A 139 -11.36 14.43 0.86
C PHE A 139 -11.30 12.90 1.03
N ALA A 140 -10.49 12.40 1.97
CA ALA A 140 -10.30 10.96 2.20
C ALA A 140 -11.62 10.25 2.53
N GLY A 141 -12.48 10.86 3.34
CA GLY A 141 -13.78 10.32 3.73
C GLY A 141 -14.81 10.30 2.60
N SER A 142 -14.61 11.09 1.54
CA SER A 142 -15.45 11.04 0.34
C SER A 142 -15.09 9.87 -0.60
N VAL A 143 -13.84 9.41 -0.55
CA VAL A 143 -13.31 8.34 -1.43
C VAL A 143 -13.15 7.00 -0.72
N SER A 144 -13.25 6.95 0.61
CA SER A 144 -13.09 5.74 1.41
C SER A 144 -13.92 5.77 2.68
N HIS A 145 -14.40 4.60 3.08
CA HIS A 145 -15.10 4.40 4.36
C HIS A 145 -14.16 4.22 5.55
N GLN A 146 -12.85 4.11 5.32
CA GLN A 146 -11.85 3.87 6.37
C GLN A 146 -10.78 4.95 6.33
N VAL A 147 -10.90 5.92 7.22
CA VAL A 147 -9.95 7.03 7.36
C VAL A 147 -9.50 7.11 8.81
N ALA A 148 -8.18 7.18 9.02
CA ALA A 148 -7.59 7.30 10.35
C ALA A 148 -6.50 8.36 10.37
N ILE A 149 -6.45 9.15 11.46
CA ILE A 149 -5.36 10.09 11.70
C ILE A 149 -4.13 9.34 12.20
N ALA A 150 -3.00 9.50 11.52
CA ALA A 150 -1.74 8.89 11.87
C ALA A 150 -0.57 9.84 11.58
N ASP A 151 0.09 10.29 12.65
CA ASP A 151 1.34 11.03 12.56
C ASP A 151 2.45 10.22 11.86
N ASP A 152 3.58 10.86 11.58
CA ASP A 152 4.71 10.25 10.88
C ASP A 152 5.17 8.94 11.56
N GLY A 153 5.20 8.91 12.89
CA GLY A 153 5.60 7.73 13.66
C GLY A 153 4.61 6.57 13.55
N LYS A 154 3.31 6.83 13.69
CA LYS A 154 2.25 5.82 13.58
C LYS A 154 2.13 5.31 12.14
N ARG A 155 2.21 6.23 11.16
CA ARG A 155 2.17 5.88 9.74
C ARG A 155 3.35 4.99 9.34
N LEU A 156 4.56 5.31 9.79
CA LEU A 156 5.74 4.49 9.55
C LEU A 156 5.59 3.08 10.15
N LYS A 157 5.08 2.96 11.38
CA LYS A 157 4.82 1.65 12.01
C LYS A 157 3.80 0.83 11.21
N LEU A 158 2.71 1.44 10.77
CA LEU A 158 1.68 0.77 9.96
C LEU A 158 2.19 0.40 8.56
N HIS A 159 3.00 1.26 7.93
CA HIS A 159 3.65 0.97 6.66
C HIS A 159 4.57 -0.25 6.80
N THR A 160 5.41 -0.29 7.83
CA THR A 160 6.26 -1.46 8.12
C THR A 160 5.42 -2.71 8.33
N ALA A 161 4.33 -2.64 9.13
CA ALA A 161 3.43 -3.78 9.31
C ALA A 161 2.78 -4.25 8.00
N ALA A 162 2.43 -3.33 7.11
CA ALA A 162 1.86 -3.65 5.79
C ALA A 162 2.82 -4.40 4.88
N VAL A 163 4.14 -4.16 5.00
CA VAL A 163 5.16 -4.94 4.28
C VAL A 163 5.10 -6.42 4.69
N PHE A 164 4.97 -6.70 5.99
CA PHE A 164 4.80 -8.08 6.49
C PHE A 164 3.50 -8.70 6.00
N VAL A 165 2.37 -8.00 6.16
CA VAL A 165 1.04 -8.53 5.84
C VAL A 165 0.88 -8.79 4.34
N ASN A 166 1.47 -7.95 3.48
CA ASN A 166 1.25 -8.02 2.03
C ASN A 166 2.50 -8.39 1.23
N ASN A 167 3.59 -7.63 1.32
CA ASN A 167 4.74 -7.83 0.42
C ASN A 167 5.46 -9.15 0.68
N PHE A 168 5.74 -9.46 1.96
CA PHE A 168 6.37 -10.72 2.32
C PHE A 168 5.45 -11.90 2.06
N THR A 169 4.16 -11.80 2.44
CA THR A 169 3.15 -12.82 2.13
C THR A 169 3.05 -13.12 0.63
N ASN A 170 3.00 -12.08 -0.23
CA ASN A 170 2.97 -12.26 -1.68
C ASN A 170 4.26 -12.89 -2.22
N TYR A 171 5.41 -12.57 -1.64
CA TYR A 171 6.66 -13.24 -2.00
C TYR A 171 6.62 -14.74 -1.67
N LEU A 172 6.07 -15.13 -0.51
CA LEU A 172 5.87 -16.53 -0.16
C LEU A 172 4.96 -17.25 -1.17
N PHE A 173 3.89 -16.59 -1.62
CA PHE A 173 3.04 -17.13 -2.69
C PHE A 173 3.79 -17.30 -4.00
N ALA A 174 4.63 -16.33 -4.39
CA ALA A 174 5.41 -16.40 -5.62
C ALA A 174 6.38 -17.59 -5.62
N VAL A 175 7.21 -17.72 -4.58
CA VAL A 175 8.18 -18.84 -4.50
C VAL A 175 7.50 -20.20 -4.35
N THR A 176 6.34 -20.26 -3.69
CA THR A 176 5.53 -21.48 -3.60
C THR A 176 4.92 -21.84 -4.96
N SER A 177 4.44 -20.87 -5.73
CA SER A 177 3.91 -21.08 -7.08
C SER A 177 5.00 -21.62 -8.02
N ASP A 178 6.21 -21.06 -7.95
CA ASP A 178 7.36 -21.55 -8.71
C ASP A 178 7.76 -22.98 -8.33
N PHE A 179 7.72 -23.32 -7.03
CA PHE A 179 7.92 -24.68 -6.54
C PHE A 179 6.85 -25.64 -7.10
N CYS A 180 5.57 -25.28 -6.98
CA CYS A 180 4.46 -26.08 -7.48
C CYS A 180 4.59 -26.37 -8.98
N LYS A 181 4.95 -25.35 -9.77
CA LYS A 181 5.19 -25.49 -11.20
C LYS A 181 6.31 -26.48 -11.52
N LYS A 182 7.41 -26.46 -10.75
CA LYS A 182 8.56 -27.35 -10.95
C LYS A 182 8.26 -28.80 -10.55
N GLU A 183 7.47 -28.99 -9.50
CA GLU A 183 7.05 -30.32 -9.03
C GLU A 183 5.81 -30.87 -9.77
N GLY A 184 5.26 -30.12 -10.72
CA GLY A 184 4.08 -30.55 -11.49
C GLY A 184 2.80 -30.64 -10.68
N VAL A 185 2.70 -29.87 -9.58
CA VAL A 185 1.49 -29.80 -8.74
C VAL A 185 0.71 -28.51 -9.01
N ASP A 186 -0.62 -28.61 -8.99
CA ASP A 186 -1.49 -27.46 -9.28
C ASP A 186 -1.57 -26.50 -8.09
N PHE A 187 -1.01 -25.30 -8.27
CA PHE A 187 -1.04 -24.24 -7.26
C PHE A 187 -2.44 -23.74 -6.94
N SER A 188 -3.41 -23.86 -7.87
CA SER A 188 -4.78 -23.38 -7.68
C SER A 188 -5.52 -24.12 -6.56
N LEU A 189 -5.12 -25.37 -6.29
CA LEU A 189 -5.65 -26.17 -5.17
C LEU A 189 -5.34 -25.56 -3.79
N LEU A 190 -4.39 -24.63 -3.72
CA LEU A 190 -4.03 -23.93 -2.48
C LEU A 190 -4.84 -22.66 -2.23
N PHE A 191 -5.60 -22.15 -3.20
CA PHE A 191 -6.35 -20.89 -3.05
C PHE A 191 -7.38 -20.94 -1.90
N PRO A 192 -8.20 -22.00 -1.74
CA PRO A 192 -9.15 -22.06 -0.61
C PRO A 192 -8.45 -22.01 0.76
N LEU A 193 -7.23 -22.57 0.86
CA LEU A 193 -6.43 -22.52 2.08
C LEU A 193 -5.96 -21.08 2.38
N MET A 194 -5.46 -20.36 1.37
CA MET A 194 -5.03 -18.96 1.52
C MET A 194 -6.18 -18.06 1.95
N GLU A 195 -7.34 -18.22 1.30
CA GLU A 195 -8.55 -17.45 1.62
C GLU A 195 -9.02 -17.70 3.04
N GLU A 196 -9.09 -18.97 3.46
CA GLU A 196 -9.51 -19.34 4.81
C GLU A 196 -8.55 -18.79 5.88
N THR A 197 -7.23 -18.84 5.64
CA THR A 197 -6.23 -18.26 6.54
C THR A 197 -6.50 -16.79 6.79
N VAL A 198 -6.72 -15.99 5.73
CA VAL A 198 -6.99 -14.55 5.87
C VAL A 198 -8.38 -14.31 6.47
N ARG A 199 -9.39 -15.09 6.08
CA ARG A 199 -10.77 -14.94 6.56
C ARG A 199 -10.87 -15.10 8.08
N ARG A 200 -10.17 -16.07 8.68
CA ARG A 200 -10.20 -16.31 10.13
C ARG A 200 -9.71 -15.13 10.97
N LEU A 201 -8.77 -14.34 10.44
CA LEU A 201 -8.21 -13.17 11.12
C LEU A 201 -9.23 -12.04 11.32
N ARG A 202 -10.41 -12.12 10.67
CA ARG A 202 -11.49 -11.15 10.90
C ARG A 202 -12.17 -11.33 12.27
N THR A 203 -12.10 -12.52 12.85
CA THR A 203 -12.83 -12.87 14.08
C THR A 203 -11.97 -13.57 15.13
N HIS A 204 -10.72 -13.89 14.82
CA HIS A 204 -9.79 -14.55 15.73
C HIS A 204 -8.45 -13.82 15.74
N ASP A 205 -7.75 -13.88 16.88
CA ASP A 205 -6.37 -13.43 16.96
C ASP A 205 -5.46 -14.33 16.11
N PRO A 206 -4.45 -13.79 15.39
CA PRO A 206 -3.45 -14.60 14.69
C PRO A 206 -2.82 -15.71 15.55
N ALA A 207 -2.65 -15.46 16.86
CA ALA A 207 -2.08 -16.42 17.81
C ALA A 207 -2.94 -17.69 17.97
N ASP A 208 -4.27 -17.54 17.86
CA ASP A 208 -5.24 -18.62 18.12
C ASP A 208 -5.47 -19.53 16.91
N VAL A 209 -5.12 -19.06 15.71
CA VAL A 209 -5.41 -19.76 14.44
C VAL A 209 -4.19 -20.40 13.79
N GLN A 210 -3.03 -20.33 14.44
CA GLN A 210 -1.82 -21.00 13.97
C GLN A 210 -1.98 -22.53 14.03
N THR A 211 -1.75 -23.18 12.91
CA THR A 211 -1.79 -24.65 12.80
C THR A 211 -0.52 -25.17 12.11
N GLY A 212 -0.48 -26.48 11.82
CA GLY A 212 0.62 -27.12 11.10
C GLY A 212 1.60 -27.91 11.98
N PRO A 213 2.60 -28.57 11.36
CA PRO A 213 3.52 -29.46 12.05
C PRO A 213 4.49 -28.73 13.00
N ALA A 214 4.81 -27.46 12.72
CA ALA A 214 5.74 -26.67 13.53
C ALA A 214 5.21 -26.46 14.97
N ILE A 215 4.00 -25.93 15.14
CA ILE A 215 3.40 -25.68 16.46
C ILE A 215 3.15 -26.99 17.25
N ARG A 216 2.97 -28.12 16.56
CA ARG A 216 2.81 -29.45 17.18
C ARG A 216 4.12 -30.18 17.45
N ASN A 217 5.27 -29.60 17.09
CA ASN A 217 6.57 -30.26 17.16
C ASN A 217 6.61 -31.62 16.41
N ASP A 218 5.92 -31.74 15.28
CA ASP A 218 5.89 -32.96 14.46
C ASP A 218 7.18 -33.07 13.62
N LEU A 219 8.25 -33.53 14.26
CA LEU A 219 9.59 -33.63 13.68
C LEU A 219 9.65 -34.60 12.48
N LEU A 220 8.81 -35.63 12.46
CA LEU A 220 8.77 -36.59 11.36
C LEU A 220 8.23 -35.94 10.09
N THR A 221 7.10 -35.24 10.19
CA THR A 221 6.53 -34.49 9.06
C THR A 221 7.48 -33.39 8.60
N ILE A 222 8.09 -32.65 9.55
CA ILE A 222 9.10 -31.61 9.24
C ILE A 222 10.28 -32.19 8.45
N SER A 223 10.80 -33.35 8.87
CA SER A 223 11.91 -34.01 8.17
C SER A 223 11.53 -34.42 6.75
N ARG A 224 10.31 -34.96 6.54
CA ARG A 224 9.80 -35.31 5.21
C ARG A 224 9.65 -34.08 4.30
N HIS A 225 9.16 -32.96 4.83
CA HIS A 225 9.09 -31.72 4.07
C HIS A 225 10.49 -31.25 3.63
N LEU A 226 11.48 -31.29 4.52
CA LEU A 226 12.86 -30.92 4.19
C LEU A 226 13.48 -31.84 3.12
N GLN A 227 13.11 -33.12 3.09
CA GLN A 227 13.53 -34.04 2.02
C GLN A 227 12.94 -33.63 0.67
N VAL A 228 11.66 -33.26 0.62
CA VAL A 228 11.02 -32.71 -0.61
C VAL A 228 11.71 -31.42 -1.06
N LEU A 229 12.16 -30.60 -0.10
CA LEU A 229 12.82 -29.32 -0.36
C LEU A 229 14.33 -29.43 -0.61
N ALA A 230 14.91 -30.64 -0.65
CA ALA A 230 16.36 -30.83 -0.75
C ALA A 230 16.99 -30.17 -1.99
N ASN A 231 16.26 -30.12 -3.11
CA ASN A 231 16.69 -29.48 -4.35
C ASN A 231 16.28 -28.00 -4.45
N TYR A 232 15.75 -27.42 -3.38
CA TYR A 232 15.22 -26.05 -3.31
C TYR A 232 15.83 -25.28 -2.13
N PRO A 233 17.12 -24.87 -2.20
CA PRO A 233 17.83 -24.29 -1.06
C PRO A 233 17.11 -23.11 -0.40
N LEU A 234 16.60 -22.17 -1.21
CA LEU A 234 15.83 -21.02 -0.71
C LEU A 234 14.56 -21.46 0.04
N MET A 235 13.80 -22.41 -0.51
CA MET A 235 12.57 -22.89 0.14
C MET A 235 12.90 -23.64 1.43
N SER A 236 13.98 -24.44 1.44
CA SER A 236 14.46 -25.14 2.63
C SER A 236 14.88 -24.17 3.74
N GLU A 237 15.56 -23.08 3.37
CA GLU A 237 15.96 -22.01 4.30
C GLU A 237 14.74 -21.31 4.90
N LEU A 238 13.80 -20.85 4.05
CA LEU A 238 12.56 -20.22 4.51
C LEU A 238 11.75 -21.16 5.39
N TYR A 239 11.58 -22.42 4.99
CA TYR A 239 10.84 -23.42 5.74
C TYR A 239 11.44 -23.65 7.14
N SER A 240 12.76 -23.77 7.23
CA SER A 240 13.47 -23.95 8.50
C SER A 240 13.33 -22.74 9.40
N LEU A 241 13.54 -21.53 8.84
CA LEU A 241 13.36 -20.27 9.55
C LEU A 241 11.94 -20.13 10.11
N PHE A 242 10.90 -20.29 9.29
CA PHE A 242 9.52 -20.16 9.77
C PHE A 242 9.15 -21.24 10.78
N THR A 243 9.61 -22.48 10.59
CA THR A 243 9.40 -23.56 11.57
C THR A 243 10.02 -23.20 12.92
N GLU A 244 11.26 -22.69 12.95
CA GLU A 244 11.92 -22.23 14.17
C GLU A 244 11.15 -21.07 14.82
N ARG A 245 10.78 -20.04 14.04
CA ARG A 245 10.07 -18.87 14.56
C ARG A 245 8.69 -19.21 15.11
N ILE A 246 7.94 -20.09 14.45
CA ILE A 246 6.64 -20.58 14.94
C ILE A 246 6.84 -21.36 16.24
N ARG A 247 7.77 -22.31 16.31
CA ARG A 247 8.02 -23.04 17.55
C ARG A 247 8.40 -22.10 18.69
N GLY A 248 9.35 -21.20 18.45
CA GLY A 248 9.82 -20.26 19.46
C GLY A 248 8.78 -19.24 19.93
N TYR A 249 7.84 -18.81 19.09
CA TYR A 249 6.78 -17.88 19.52
C TYR A 249 5.77 -18.57 20.45
N TRP A 250 5.32 -19.78 20.12
CA TRP A 250 4.30 -20.50 20.90
C TRP A 250 4.86 -21.33 22.07
N ASP A 251 6.17 -21.59 22.12
CA ASP A 251 6.81 -22.12 23.33
C ASP A 251 6.92 -21.03 24.42
N ARG A 252 7.17 -19.77 24.03
CA ARG A 252 7.22 -18.63 24.97
C ARG A 252 5.86 -18.22 25.52
N SER A 253 4.77 -18.47 24.80
CA SER A 253 3.42 -18.15 25.28
C SER A 253 2.88 -19.14 26.32
N LYS A 254 3.65 -20.20 26.65
CA LYS A 254 3.30 -21.22 27.65
C LYS A 254 4.00 -21.05 29.00
N GLY A 255 4.91 -20.08 29.11
CA GLY A 255 5.61 -19.71 30.36
C GLY A 255 5.21 -18.31 30.80
#